data_AF-A0A8K0VTG7-F1
#
_entry.id   AF-A0A8K0VTG7-F1
#
_cell.length_a   1.000
_cell.length_b   1.000
_cell.length_c   1.000
_cell.angle_alpha   90.00
_cell.angle_beta   90.00
_cell.angle_gamma   90.00
#
_symmetry.space_group_name_H-M   'P 1'
#
loop_
_entity.id
_entity.type
_entity.pdbx_description
1 polymer ?
#
loop_
_entity_poly.entity_id
_entity_poly.type
_entity_poly.pdbx_seq_one_letter_code
_entity_poly.pdbx_strand_id
1 'polypeptide(L)'
;MAEEDQVSGEGWISDDSSFYGDEDEQYHQHSLCNKANLGYFWSAQKSDLNAILALHRARTRSEHMPSAPAAPYATKATLSGNITVSSTQANGNVSNFMLERRAMEEARLARLGKRKREPSPVPELFNPAAGSPDAWQLGESVDDFVGRLPPLTTPVSTCPWIWAHNPHRNARDRAVILREDDFRRLGRKLLGDSLQTRERIQATGKHGSRAAQNKSLSEESKALQQHITDLAAECGILSGKWMLFPSLEDVTRVWKAVVRALVDGRLGSTAKVATDEGTQGDRLICIYTKDFRDEDDVLRALKEIDMLGLLPSGRSIYYKSDAFTYLDLYKETAAEYGLQASLYTSSKMIAAGKVSKAVSGPMKRQSTLNNYF
;
A
#
# COMPACT_ATOMS: atom_id res chain seq x y z
N MET A 1 -15.09 29.43 -56.79
CA MET A 1 -13.71 29.61 -57.27
C MET A 1 -12.90 30.29 -56.19
N ALA A 2 -11.62 29.91 -56.09
CA ALA A 2 -10.59 30.21 -55.09
C ALA A 2 -10.67 29.28 -53.86
N GLU A 3 -10.16 28.04 -53.91
CA GLU A 3 -8.74 27.56 -53.90
C GLU A 3 -8.02 27.90 -52.58
N GLU A 4 -7.92 26.89 -51.70
CA GLU A 4 -7.10 26.89 -50.48
C GLU A 4 -5.72 26.28 -50.79
N ASP A 5 -4.65 27.05 -50.54
CA ASP A 5 -3.26 26.63 -50.66
C ASP A 5 -2.90 25.61 -49.57
N GLN A 6 -2.58 24.38 -49.97
CA GLN A 6 -2.08 23.32 -49.10
C GLN A 6 -0.54 23.33 -49.07
N VAL A 7 0.07 23.33 -47.88
CA VAL A 7 1.53 23.18 -47.72
C VAL A 7 1.88 21.69 -47.56
N SER A 8 2.84 21.23 -48.38
CA SER A 8 3.31 19.84 -48.47
C SER A 8 3.94 19.32 -47.16
N GLY A 9 3.54 18.12 -46.74
CA GLY A 9 4.00 17.42 -45.53
C GLY A 9 5.12 16.41 -45.75
N GLU A 10 5.97 16.58 -46.77
CA GLU A 10 7.17 15.76 -46.91
C GLU A 10 8.25 16.21 -45.91
N GLY A 11 8.59 15.32 -44.97
CA GLY A 11 9.78 15.47 -44.12
C GLY A 11 9.63 15.21 -42.62
N TRP A 12 8.44 14.89 -42.11
CA TRP A 12 8.22 14.73 -40.65
C TRP A 12 8.20 13.28 -40.13
N ILE A 13 8.34 12.30 -41.03
CA ILE A 13 8.50 10.90 -40.63
C ILE A 13 9.93 10.50 -41.00
N SER A 14 10.84 10.72 -40.05
CA SER A 14 12.15 10.07 -40.10
C SER A 14 11.92 8.60 -39.73
N ASP A 15 12.24 7.72 -40.68
CA ASP A 15 12.12 6.26 -40.64
C ASP A 15 13.17 5.59 -39.71
N ASP A 16 13.77 6.35 -38.78
CA ASP A 16 14.94 5.92 -37.99
C ASP A 16 14.62 5.58 -36.53
N SER A 17 13.35 5.37 -36.19
CA SER A 17 12.97 4.87 -34.87
C SER A 17 12.72 3.36 -34.93
N SER A 18 13.70 2.56 -34.50
CA SER A 18 13.50 1.13 -34.28
C SER A 18 12.47 0.89 -33.19
N PHE A 19 11.22 0.67 -33.62
CA PHE A 19 10.10 0.26 -32.78
C PHE A 19 10.39 -1.04 -31.98
N TYR A 20 11.36 -1.84 -32.43
CA TYR A 20 11.76 -3.10 -31.81
C TYR A 20 13.06 -3.02 -30.98
N GLY A 21 13.58 -1.80 -30.74
CA GLY A 21 14.87 -1.60 -30.10
C GLY A 21 16.02 -1.83 -31.09
N ASP A 22 17.19 -1.26 -30.81
CA ASP A 22 18.39 -1.50 -31.59
C ASP A 22 18.83 -2.98 -31.52
N GLU A 23 19.72 -3.39 -32.42
CA GLU A 23 20.19 -4.78 -32.50
C GLU A 23 20.83 -5.25 -31.20
N ASP A 24 21.42 -4.33 -30.43
CA ASP A 24 22.04 -4.60 -29.13
C ASP A 24 20.99 -4.93 -28.06
N GLU A 25 19.87 -4.20 -28.01
CA GLU A 25 18.74 -4.50 -27.14
C GLU A 25 18.08 -5.82 -27.50
N GLN A 26 17.91 -6.10 -28.80
CA GLN A 26 17.39 -7.40 -29.25
C GLN A 26 18.31 -8.54 -28.84
N TYR A 27 19.63 -8.38 -28.99
CA TYR A 27 20.61 -9.37 -28.56
C TYR A 27 20.61 -9.56 -27.03
N HIS A 28 20.46 -8.48 -26.26
CA HIS A 28 20.33 -8.52 -24.81
C HIS A 28 19.12 -9.35 -24.38
N GLN A 29 17.95 -9.08 -24.96
CA GLN A 29 16.72 -9.81 -24.65
C GLN A 29 16.81 -11.30 -25.05
N HIS A 30 17.41 -11.60 -26.21
CA HIS A 30 17.68 -12.99 -26.61
C HIS A 30 18.62 -13.72 -25.65
N SER A 31 19.64 -13.04 -25.11
CA SER A 31 20.56 -13.60 -24.11
C SER A 31 19.84 -13.93 -22.79
N LEU A 32 18.90 -13.08 -22.36
CA LEU A 32 18.09 -13.30 -21.16
C LEU A 32 17.14 -14.50 -21.33
N CYS A 33 16.46 -14.60 -22.47
CA CYS A 33 15.60 -15.74 -22.79
C CYS A 33 16.36 -17.06 -22.82
N ASN A 34 17.57 -17.08 -23.41
CA ASN A 34 18.40 -18.29 -23.47
C ASN A 34 18.96 -18.73 -22.09
N LYS A 35 19.04 -17.81 -21.12
CA LYS A 35 19.45 -18.11 -19.73
C LYS A 35 18.28 -18.51 -18.83
N ALA A 36 17.04 -18.30 -19.27
CA ALA A 36 15.86 -18.67 -18.51
C ALA A 36 15.61 -20.18 -18.61
N ASN A 37 15.84 -20.92 -17.51
CA ASN A 37 15.43 -22.31 -17.43
C ASN A 37 13.90 -22.40 -17.21
N LEU A 38 13.16 -22.28 -18.32
CA LEU A 38 11.70 -22.37 -18.33
C LEU A 38 11.21 -23.69 -17.73
N GLY A 39 11.95 -24.79 -17.88
CA GLY A 39 11.60 -26.08 -17.29
C GLY A 39 11.59 -26.06 -15.75
N TYR A 40 12.57 -25.40 -15.12
CA TYR A 40 12.58 -25.20 -13.67
C TYR A 40 11.48 -24.24 -13.22
N PHE A 41 11.26 -23.14 -13.94
CA PHE A 41 10.20 -22.16 -13.65
C PHE A 41 8.82 -22.82 -13.63
N TRP A 42 8.46 -23.57 -14.68
CA TRP A 42 7.16 -24.25 -14.76
C TRP A 42 7.04 -25.44 -13.81
N SER A 43 8.13 -26.15 -13.50
CA SER A 43 8.08 -27.26 -12.54
C SER A 43 7.92 -26.79 -11.08
N ALA A 44 8.50 -25.65 -10.71
CA ALA A 44 8.31 -25.02 -9.40
C ALA A 44 6.92 -24.36 -9.24
N GLN A 45 6.35 -23.85 -10.33
CA GLN A 45 5.04 -23.18 -10.32
C GLN A 45 3.86 -24.08 -10.73
N LYS A 46 4.08 -25.36 -11.08
CA LYS A 46 2.97 -26.26 -11.46
C LYS A 46 1.92 -26.46 -10.37
N SER A 47 2.32 -26.25 -9.11
CA SER A 47 1.47 -26.31 -7.91
C SER A 47 1.06 -24.93 -7.41
N ASP A 48 1.51 -23.85 -8.05
CA ASP A 48 1.06 -22.49 -7.74
C ASP A 48 -0.36 -22.30 -8.30
N LEU A 49 -1.29 -22.07 -7.37
CA LEU A 49 -2.69 -21.86 -7.67
C LEU A 49 -2.90 -20.71 -8.66
N ASN A 50 -2.06 -19.66 -8.61
CA ASN A 50 -2.16 -18.54 -9.55
C ASN A 50 -1.73 -18.93 -10.97
N ALA A 51 -0.72 -19.78 -11.12
CA ALA A 51 -0.29 -20.28 -12.43
C ALA A 51 -1.32 -21.24 -13.04
N ILE A 52 -1.92 -22.11 -12.21
CA ILE A 52 -3.02 -23.01 -12.62
C ILE A 52 -4.25 -22.19 -13.04
N LEU A 53 -4.63 -21.18 -12.25
CA LEU A 53 -5.76 -20.31 -12.55
C LEU A 53 -5.51 -19.42 -13.77
N ALA A 54 -4.28 -18.94 -14.00
CA ALA A 54 -3.92 -18.18 -15.19
C ALA A 54 -4.12 -19.01 -16.47
N LEU A 55 -3.74 -20.28 -16.45
CA LEU A 55 -3.97 -21.23 -17.56
C LEU A 55 -5.47 -21.48 -17.80
N HIS A 56 -6.26 -21.63 -16.72
CA HIS A 56 -7.71 -21.79 -16.83
C HIS A 56 -8.40 -20.51 -17.36
N ARG A 57 -7.95 -19.33 -16.94
CA ARG A 57 -8.40 -18.01 -17.43
C ARG A 57 -8.07 -17.80 -18.90
N ALA A 58 -6.91 -18.27 -19.36
CA ALA A 58 -6.53 -18.18 -20.78
C ALA A 58 -7.40 -19.08 -21.67
N ARG A 59 -7.70 -20.32 -21.24
CA ARG A 59 -8.58 -21.24 -21.98
C ARG A 59 -10.01 -20.72 -22.09
N THR A 60 -10.57 -20.24 -20.99
CA THR A 60 -11.92 -19.66 -20.95
C THR A 60 -12.06 -18.36 -21.76
N ARG A 61 -10.97 -17.58 -21.90
CA ARG A 61 -10.91 -16.42 -22.82
C ARG A 61 -10.95 -16.80 -24.29
N SER A 62 -10.34 -17.93 -24.66
CA SER A 62 -10.31 -18.41 -26.04
C SER A 62 -11.68 -18.91 -26.52
N GLU A 63 -12.56 -19.31 -25.60
CA GLU A 63 -13.90 -19.82 -25.93
C GLU A 63 -14.96 -18.72 -26.12
N HIS A 64 -14.65 -17.44 -25.78
CA HIS A 64 -15.64 -16.36 -25.69
C HIS A 64 -15.32 -15.10 -26.53
N MET A 65 -14.58 -15.20 -27.63
CA MET A 65 -14.37 -14.06 -28.53
C MET A 65 -15.28 -14.13 -29.78
N PRO A 66 -16.22 -13.19 -29.97
CA PRO A 66 -16.68 -12.81 -31.30
C PRO A 66 -15.63 -11.93 -31.99
N SER A 67 -15.44 -12.13 -33.29
CA SER A 67 -14.53 -11.34 -34.12
C SER A 67 -14.89 -9.85 -34.12
N ALA A 68 -13.94 -9.00 -33.72
CA ALA A 68 -14.07 -7.55 -33.84
C ALA A 68 -13.49 -7.07 -35.18
N PRO A 69 -14.14 -6.11 -35.87
CA PRO A 69 -13.65 -5.54 -37.11
C PRO A 69 -12.60 -4.44 -36.85
N ALA A 70 -11.71 -4.26 -37.82
CA ALA A 70 -10.62 -3.30 -37.79
C ALA A 70 -11.12 -1.84 -37.73
N ALA A 71 -10.44 -1.00 -36.94
CA ALA A 71 -10.64 0.45 -36.92
C ALA A 71 -9.32 1.19 -37.26
N PRO A 72 -9.36 2.30 -38.03
CA PRO A 72 -8.18 2.99 -38.51
C PRO A 72 -7.74 4.19 -37.63
N TYR A 73 -6.47 4.53 -37.84
CA TYR A 73 -5.56 5.58 -37.35
C TYR A 73 -6.07 6.98 -36.88
N ALA A 74 -5.39 7.45 -35.81
CA ALA A 74 -4.92 8.78 -35.33
C ALA A 74 -5.47 10.12 -35.91
N THR A 75 -5.65 11.21 -35.13
CA THR A 75 -4.60 12.17 -34.65
C THR A 75 -5.25 13.28 -33.76
N LYS A 76 -4.74 13.62 -32.56
CA LYS A 76 -3.83 14.72 -32.09
C LYS A 76 -4.23 16.20 -32.29
N ALA A 77 -4.34 16.97 -31.19
CA ALA A 77 -3.92 18.38 -31.05
C ALA A 77 -3.84 18.84 -29.57
N THR A 78 -2.76 19.57 -29.20
CA THR A 78 -2.56 20.28 -27.92
C THR A 78 -2.29 21.76 -28.20
N LEU A 79 -2.77 22.60 -27.27
CA LEU A 79 -2.62 24.06 -27.18
C LEU A 79 -1.16 24.57 -27.09
N SER A 80 -0.97 25.82 -27.50
CA SER A 80 0.16 26.67 -27.09
C SER A 80 -0.34 28.06 -26.65
N GLY A 81 0.27 28.63 -25.61
CA GLY A 81 -0.06 29.95 -25.06
C GLY A 81 1.15 30.59 -24.39
N ASN A 82 1.55 31.75 -24.90
CA ASN A 82 2.77 32.48 -24.57
C ASN A 82 2.72 33.25 -23.24
N ILE A 83 3.89 33.38 -22.62
CA ILE A 83 4.20 34.25 -21.48
C ILE A 83 4.70 35.61 -22.01
N THR A 84 4.14 36.71 -21.51
CA THR A 84 4.66 38.07 -21.75
C THR A 84 5.16 38.63 -20.43
N VAL A 85 6.46 38.99 -20.39
CA VAL A 85 7.11 39.68 -19.27
C VAL A 85 7.12 41.17 -19.60
N SER A 86 6.71 42.02 -18.66
CA SER A 86 6.91 43.47 -18.76
C SER A 86 7.49 44.00 -17.46
N SER A 87 8.64 44.63 -17.60
CA SER A 87 9.41 45.33 -16.58
C SER A 87 8.80 46.70 -16.30
N THR A 88 8.81 47.14 -15.05
CA THR A 88 8.64 48.56 -14.72
C THR A 88 9.55 48.94 -13.56
N GLN A 89 10.28 50.03 -13.77
CA GLN A 89 11.34 50.56 -12.94
C GLN A 89 10.78 51.17 -11.64
N ALA A 90 11.51 50.94 -10.54
CA ALA A 90 11.21 51.51 -9.23
C ALA A 90 11.85 52.90 -9.10
N ASN A 91 11.04 53.90 -8.73
CA ASN A 91 11.54 55.14 -8.14
C ASN A 91 10.72 55.45 -6.87
N GLY A 92 11.43 55.73 -5.77
CA GLY A 92 10.91 55.63 -4.41
C GLY A 92 10.03 56.80 -3.95
N ASN A 93 9.04 56.48 -3.11
CA ASN A 93 8.49 57.41 -2.13
C ASN A 93 7.95 56.62 -0.92
N VAL A 94 8.65 56.70 0.22
CA VAL A 94 8.43 55.84 1.41
C VAL A 94 7.17 56.23 2.19
N SER A 95 6.57 57.40 1.93
CA SER A 95 5.34 57.85 2.59
C SER A 95 4.06 57.17 2.08
N ASN A 96 4.05 56.63 0.86
CA ASN A 96 2.88 55.95 0.28
C ASN A 96 2.67 54.54 0.87
N PHE A 97 3.74 53.89 1.35
CA PHE A 97 3.71 52.50 1.79
C PHE A 97 2.92 52.28 3.09
N MET A 98 2.89 53.29 3.98
CA MET A 98 2.17 53.21 5.26
C MET A 98 0.65 53.35 5.09
N LEU A 99 0.21 54.22 4.17
CA LEU A 99 -1.22 54.44 3.91
C LEU A 99 -1.85 53.23 3.20
N GLU A 100 -1.10 52.63 2.29
CA GLU A 100 -1.52 51.46 1.52
C GLU A 100 -1.55 50.17 2.36
N ARG A 101 -0.65 50.03 3.35
CA ARG A 101 -0.67 48.91 4.30
C ARG A 101 -1.89 48.94 5.21
N ARG A 102 -2.33 50.13 5.64
CA ARG A 102 -3.54 50.28 6.47
C ARG A 102 -4.81 49.98 5.67
N ALA A 103 -4.88 50.46 4.44
CA ALA A 103 -5.97 50.16 3.52
C ALA A 103 -6.03 48.66 3.15
N MET A 104 -4.88 48.01 2.95
CA MET A 104 -4.80 46.55 2.73
C MET A 104 -5.24 45.75 3.95
N GLU A 105 -4.85 46.14 5.16
CA GLU A 105 -5.23 45.44 6.39
C GLU A 105 -6.73 45.62 6.69
N GLU A 106 -7.30 46.81 6.46
CA GLU A 106 -8.75 47.05 6.55
C GLU A 106 -9.54 46.26 5.50
N ALA A 107 -9.05 46.18 4.25
CA ALA A 107 -9.64 45.33 3.22
C ALA A 107 -9.54 43.83 3.59
N ARG A 108 -8.45 43.40 4.23
CA ARG A 108 -8.26 42.03 4.73
C ARG A 108 -9.24 41.71 5.85
N LEU A 109 -9.41 42.62 6.81
CA LEU A 109 -10.33 42.48 7.94
C LEU A 109 -11.81 42.54 7.50
N ALA A 110 -12.15 43.38 6.53
CA ALA A 110 -13.49 43.45 5.93
C ALA A 110 -13.86 42.16 5.16
N ARG A 111 -12.86 41.49 4.55
CA ARG A 111 -13.03 40.17 3.92
C ARG A 111 -13.17 39.03 4.94
N LEU A 112 -12.57 39.18 6.13
CA LEU A 112 -12.62 38.18 7.19
C LEU A 112 -14.01 38.09 7.84
N GLY A 113 -14.73 39.21 7.95
CA GLY A 113 -16.07 39.27 8.55
C GLY A 113 -17.24 38.84 7.65
N LYS A 114 -17.01 38.61 6.35
CA LYS A 114 -18.08 38.35 5.36
C LYS A 114 -17.96 37.03 4.58
N ARG A 115 -17.00 36.17 4.90
CA ARG A 115 -17.01 34.80 4.37
C ARG A 115 -17.99 33.96 5.18
N LYS A 116 -19.23 33.88 4.70
CA LYS A 116 -20.11 32.74 4.99
C LYS A 116 -19.27 31.50 4.67
N ARG A 117 -18.89 30.70 5.69
CA ARG A 117 -18.22 29.42 5.47
C ARG A 117 -19.08 28.68 4.47
N GLU A 118 -18.60 28.50 3.25
CA GLU A 118 -19.21 27.53 2.37
C GLU A 118 -19.20 26.20 3.11
N PRO A 119 -20.31 25.44 3.10
CA PRO A 119 -20.30 24.11 3.68
C PRO A 119 -19.11 23.39 3.07
N SER A 120 -18.24 22.84 3.93
CA SER A 120 -17.11 22.04 3.48
C SER A 120 -17.63 21.04 2.45
N PRO A 121 -17.02 20.93 1.26
CA PRO A 121 -17.51 20.03 0.22
C PRO A 121 -17.69 18.65 0.85
N VAL A 122 -18.90 18.08 0.66
CA VAL A 122 -19.22 16.75 1.18
C VAL A 122 -18.11 15.81 0.70
N PRO A 123 -17.41 15.09 1.60
CA PRO A 123 -16.32 14.23 1.20
C PRO A 123 -16.84 13.23 0.15
N GLU A 124 -16.27 13.29 -1.05
CA GLU A 124 -16.62 12.37 -2.12
C GLU A 124 -16.16 10.96 -1.70
N LEU A 125 -17.13 10.06 -1.50
CA LEU A 125 -16.85 8.68 -1.15
C LEU A 125 -16.28 7.96 -2.37
N PHE A 126 -15.29 7.11 -2.15
CA PHE A 126 -14.59 6.39 -3.21
C PHE A 126 -14.46 4.91 -2.87
N ASN A 127 -14.70 4.02 -3.83
CA ASN A 127 -14.44 2.60 -3.68
C ASN A 127 -13.49 2.11 -4.80
N PRO A 128 -12.26 1.70 -4.48
CA PRO A 128 -11.33 1.16 -5.49
C PRO A 128 -11.83 -0.12 -6.17
N ALA A 129 -12.72 -0.88 -5.54
CA ALA A 129 -13.30 -2.11 -6.09
C ALA A 129 -14.76 -1.90 -6.53
N ALA A 130 -15.12 -0.68 -6.97
CA ALA A 130 -16.43 -0.39 -7.51
C ALA A 130 -16.74 -1.30 -8.71
N GLY A 131 -17.88 -2.00 -8.66
CA GLY A 131 -18.31 -2.97 -9.67
C GLY A 131 -17.74 -4.37 -9.52
N SER A 132 -16.77 -4.59 -8.63
CA SER A 132 -16.23 -5.93 -8.37
C SER A 132 -17.22 -6.77 -7.57
N PRO A 133 -17.64 -7.96 -8.07
CA PRO A 133 -18.68 -8.75 -7.43
C PRO A 133 -18.26 -9.31 -6.08
N ASP A 134 -16.95 -9.47 -5.82
CA ASP A 134 -16.32 -9.97 -4.59
C ASP A 134 -16.06 -8.87 -3.53
N ALA A 135 -16.53 -7.63 -3.77
CA ALA A 135 -16.32 -6.51 -2.89
C ALA A 135 -17.62 -5.83 -2.42
N TRP A 136 -17.55 -5.17 -1.26
CA TRP A 136 -18.59 -4.26 -0.79
C TRP A 136 -18.74 -3.08 -1.76
N GLN A 137 -19.98 -2.64 -2.01
CA GLN A 137 -20.29 -1.58 -2.98
C GLN A 137 -20.87 -0.33 -2.32
N LEU A 138 -20.59 0.85 -2.90
CA LEU A 138 -21.16 2.11 -2.43
C LEU A 138 -22.69 2.06 -2.54
N GLY A 139 -23.38 2.40 -1.45
CA GLY A 139 -24.85 2.38 -1.37
C GLY A 139 -25.44 1.03 -0.94
N GLU A 140 -24.65 -0.04 -0.88
CA GLU A 140 -25.06 -1.32 -0.32
C GLU A 140 -24.90 -1.31 1.21
N SER A 141 -25.91 -1.79 1.96
CA SER A 141 -25.78 -1.93 3.40
C SER A 141 -24.79 -3.04 3.75
N VAL A 142 -24.16 -2.98 4.94
CA VAL A 142 -23.25 -4.05 5.35
C VAL A 142 -23.98 -5.38 5.53
N ASP A 143 -25.26 -5.33 5.91
CA ASP A 143 -26.11 -6.50 6.05
C ASP A 143 -26.38 -7.16 4.69
N ASP A 144 -26.71 -6.39 3.67
CA ASP A 144 -26.92 -6.89 2.30
C ASP A 144 -25.64 -7.47 1.72
N PHE A 145 -24.51 -6.79 1.91
CA PHE A 145 -23.20 -7.27 1.46
C PHE A 145 -22.81 -8.61 2.07
N VAL A 146 -22.93 -8.75 3.40
CA VAL A 146 -22.62 -10.00 4.09
C VAL A 146 -23.64 -11.09 3.76
N GLY A 147 -24.90 -10.73 3.46
CA GLY A 147 -25.91 -11.66 2.96
C GLY A 147 -25.61 -12.16 1.54
N ARG A 148 -25.08 -11.29 0.68
CA ARG A 148 -24.67 -11.60 -0.69
C ARG A 148 -23.38 -12.42 -0.75
N LEU A 149 -22.43 -12.13 0.13
CA LEU A 149 -21.13 -12.81 0.24
C LEU A 149 -20.83 -13.23 1.69
N PRO A 150 -21.51 -14.27 2.19
CA PRO A 150 -21.24 -14.81 3.52
C PRO A 150 -19.89 -15.56 3.53
N PRO A 151 -18.88 -15.10 4.29
CA PRO A 151 -17.55 -15.71 4.26
C PRO A 151 -17.52 -17.17 4.73
N LEU A 152 -18.53 -17.58 5.51
CA LEU A 152 -18.67 -18.96 5.97
C LEU A 152 -19.02 -19.94 4.85
N THR A 153 -19.83 -19.53 3.86
CA THR A 153 -20.43 -20.43 2.87
C THR A 153 -20.10 -20.09 1.43
N THR A 154 -19.56 -18.89 1.15
CA THR A 154 -19.06 -18.55 -0.19
C THR A 154 -17.84 -19.43 -0.48
N PRO A 155 -17.85 -20.26 -1.54
CA PRO A 155 -16.74 -21.16 -1.82
C PRO A 155 -15.58 -20.41 -2.49
N VAL A 156 -14.36 -20.91 -2.28
CA VAL A 156 -13.12 -20.39 -2.89
C VAL A 156 -13.17 -20.34 -4.42
N SER A 157 -13.95 -21.23 -5.04
CA SER A 157 -14.17 -21.26 -6.50
C SER A 157 -14.98 -20.07 -7.02
N THR A 158 -15.80 -19.42 -6.18
CA THR A 158 -16.52 -18.19 -6.53
C THR A 158 -15.57 -17.00 -6.48
N CYS A 159 -14.91 -16.82 -5.34
CA CYS A 159 -13.85 -15.84 -5.16
C CYS A 159 -12.92 -16.33 -4.03
N PRO A 160 -11.59 -16.15 -4.14
CA PRO A 160 -10.68 -16.57 -3.08
C PRO A 160 -10.67 -15.61 -1.88
N TRP A 161 -11.14 -14.39 -2.08
CA TRP A 161 -11.16 -13.33 -1.07
C TRP A 161 -12.42 -12.49 -1.27
N ILE A 162 -13.05 -12.12 -0.16
CA ILE A 162 -14.09 -11.09 -0.13
C ILE A 162 -13.47 -9.81 0.40
N TRP A 163 -13.72 -8.68 -0.27
CA TRP A 163 -13.04 -7.41 -0.02
C TRP A 163 -13.99 -6.32 0.49
N ALA A 164 -13.46 -5.45 1.34
CA ALA A 164 -14.09 -4.18 1.69
C ALA A 164 -13.03 -3.07 1.70
N HIS A 165 -13.45 -1.88 1.29
CA HIS A 165 -12.57 -0.70 1.24
C HIS A 165 -13.19 0.43 2.04
N ASN A 166 -12.34 1.18 2.73
CA ASN A 166 -12.76 2.37 3.45
C ASN A 166 -13.13 3.47 2.43
N PRO A 167 -14.37 3.96 2.42
CA PRO A 167 -14.84 4.91 1.41
C PRO A 167 -14.30 6.33 1.64
N HIS A 168 -13.73 6.60 2.81
CA HIS A 168 -13.22 7.91 3.19
C HIS A 168 -11.75 8.07 2.75
N ARG A 169 -11.54 8.71 1.59
CA ARG A 169 -10.20 9.13 1.17
C ARG A 169 -9.65 10.20 2.10
N ASN A 170 -8.36 10.10 2.44
CA ASN A 170 -7.66 11.25 2.98
C ASN A 170 -7.13 12.06 1.79
N ALA A 171 -7.49 13.34 1.71
CA ALA A 171 -7.04 14.22 0.62
C ALA A 171 -5.50 14.37 0.55
N ARG A 172 -4.78 13.97 1.60
CA ARG A 172 -3.32 13.95 1.64
C ARG A 172 -2.70 12.65 1.11
N ASP A 173 -3.52 11.63 0.82
CA ASP A 173 -3.05 10.38 0.25
C ASP A 173 -2.49 10.66 -1.16
N ARG A 174 -1.16 10.61 -1.29
CA ARG A 174 -0.50 10.68 -2.59
C ARG A 174 -0.59 9.34 -3.27
N ALA A 175 -0.79 9.34 -4.59
CA ALA A 175 -0.61 8.13 -5.38
C ALA A 175 0.84 7.68 -5.25
N VAL A 176 1.05 6.53 -4.62
CA VAL A 176 2.36 5.89 -4.51
C VAL A 176 2.54 5.00 -5.73
N ILE A 177 3.63 5.18 -6.47
CA ILE A 177 3.99 4.28 -7.57
C ILE A 177 4.54 3.01 -6.93
N LEU A 178 3.81 1.91 -7.09
CA LEU A 178 4.22 0.60 -6.59
C LEU A 178 5.17 -0.06 -7.60
N ARG A 179 6.42 -0.28 -7.18
CA ARG A 179 7.44 -0.96 -7.98
C ARG A 179 7.62 -2.39 -7.51
N GLU A 180 6.54 -3.18 -7.61
CA GLU A 180 6.49 -4.55 -7.06
C GLU A 180 7.57 -5.47 -7.66
N ASP A 181 7.78 -5.41 -8.97
CA ASP A 181 8.76 -6.28 -9.64
C ASP A 181 10.20 -5.96 -9.22
N ASP A 182 10.53 -4.67 -9.11
CA ASP A 182 11.82 -4.22 -8.59
C ASP A 182 12.01 -4.68 -7.15
N PHE A 183 10.98 -4.49 -6.30
CA PHE A 183 10.99 -4.93 -4.90
C PHE A 183 11.25 -6.43 -4.79
N ARG A 184 10.53 -7.26 -5.56
CA ARG A 184 10.70 -8.71 -5.57
C ARG A 184 12.10 -9.11 -6.06
N ARG A 185 12.60 -8.51 -7.13
CA ARG A 185 13.94 -8.80 -7.70
C ARG A 185 15.06 -8.44 -6.72
N LEU A 186 15.04 -7.20 -6.23
CA LEU A 186 16.07 -6.69 -5.31
C LEU A 186 15.96 -7.35 -3.92
N GLY A 187 14.76 -7.59 -3.43
CA GLY A 187 14.53 -8.26 -2.15
C GLY A 187 14.99 -9.71 -2.17
N ARG A 188 14.76 -10.47 -3.25
CA ARG A 188 15.35 -11.82 -3.39
C ARG A 188 16.88 -11.82 -3.38
N LYS A 189 17.50 -10.79 -3.99
CA LYS A 189 18.96 -10.62 -3.91
C LYS A 189 19.41 -10.37 -2.47
N LEU A 190 18.75 -9.49 -1.73
CA LEU A 190 19.04 -9.26 -0.31
C LEU A 190 18.95 -10.53 0.54
N LEU A 191 17.92 -11.36 0.30
CA LEU A 191 17.77 -12.65 0.96
C LEU A 191 18.93 -13.60 0.62
N GLY A 192 19.30 -13.72 -0.66
CA GLY A 192 20.46 -14.52 -1.08
C GLY A 192 21.78 -14.07 -0.44
N ASP A 193 22.01 -12.76 -0.40
CA ASP A 193 23.21 -12.16 0.21
C ASP A 193 23.24 -12.40 1.73
N SER A 194 22.09 -12.37 2.40
CA SER A 194 21.95 -12.72 3.82
C SER A 194 22.34 -14.17 4.09
N LEU A 195 21.83 -15.15 3.32
CA LEU A 195 22.18 -16.56 3.52
C LEU A 195 23.68 -16.79 3.42
N GLN A 196 24.34 -16.22 2.40
CA GLN A 196 25.80 -16.30 2.28
C GLN A 196 26.53 -15.66 3.46
N THR A 197 26.04 -14.52 3.94
CA THR A 197 26.64 -13.83 5.10
C THR A 197 26.52 -14.67 6.36
N ARG A 198 25.35 -15.29 6.58
CA ARG A 198 25.10 -16.18 7.71
C ARG A 198 25.97 -17.42 7.66
N GLU A 199 26.15 -18.03 6.48
CA GLU A 199 27.09 -19.14 6.28
C GLU A 199 28.53 -18.75 6.64
N ARG A 200 28.99 -17.55 6.24
CA ARG A 200 30.33 -17.04 6.61
C ARG A 200 30.47 -16.81 8.12
N ILE A 201 29.45 -16.24 8.78
CA ILE A 201 29.42 -16.08 10.25
C ILE A 201 29.48 -17.47 10.92
N GLN A 202 28.78 -18.46 10.37
CA GLN A 202 28.80 -19.81 10.91
C GLN A 202 30.12 -20.52 10.70
N ALA A 203 30.76 -20.37 9.54
CA ALA A 203 32.06 -20.95 9.25
C ALA A 203 33.18 -20.38 10.15
N THR A 204 33.21 -19.06 10.32
CA THR A 204 34.19 -18.38 11.20
C THR A 204 33.94 -18.69 12.68
N GLY A 205 32.68 -18.84 13.07
CA GLY A 205 32.27 -19.21 14.43
C GLY A 205 32.67 -20.62 14.88
N LYS A 206 33.04 -21.53 13.97
CA LYS A 206 33.46 -22.91 14.33
C LYS A 206 34.68 -22.97 15.26
N HIS A 207 35.49 -21.92 15.27
CA HIS A 207 36.68 -21.80 16.12
C HIS A 207 36.55 -20.72 17.21
N GLY A 208 35.38 -20.08 17.33
CA GLY A 208 35.13 -18.94 18.22
C GLY A 208 34.10 -19.21 19.32
N SER A 209 33.81 -18.19 20.13
CA SER A 209 32.77 -18.26 21.16
C SER A 209 31.37 -18.30 20.52
N ARG A 210 30.56 -19.29 20.93
CA ARG A 210 29.16 -19.44 20.49
C ARG A 210 28.30 -18.20 20.79
N ALA A 211 28.61 -17.47 21.87
CA ALA A 211 27.91 -16.23 22.22
C ALA A 211 28.21 -15.10 21.22
N ALA A 212 29.47 -14.99 20.76
CA ALA A 212 29.86 -14.01 19.75
C ALA A 212 29.19 -14.32 18.40
N GLN A 213 29.16 -15.60 18.01
CA GLN A 213 28.47 -16.05 16.80
C GLN A 213 26.97 -15.70 16.82
N ASN A 214 26.27 -16.00 17.91
CA ASN A 214 24.85 -15.69 18.05
C ASN A 214 24.59 -14.18 17.99
N LYS A 215 25.48 -13.37 18.56
CA LYS A 215 25.41 -11.90 18.47
C LYS A 215 25.52 -11.43 17.02
N SER A 216 26.52 -11.91 16.28
CA SER A 216 26.69 -11.54 14.86
C SER A 216 25.51 -11.99 13.99
N LEU A 217 24.96 -13.19 14.22
CA LEU A 217 23.75 -13.63 13.52
C LEU A 217 22.53 -12.75 13.84
N SER A 218 22.40 -12.28 15.08
CA SER A 218 21.31 -11.37 15.46
C SER A 218 21.49 -9.98 14.84
N GLU A 219 22.72 -9.47 14.76
CA GLU A 219 23.04 -8.19 14.11
C GLU A 219 22.76 -8.25 12.60
N GLU A 220 23.13 -9.36 11.95
CA GLU A 220 22.83 -9.63 10.54
C GLU A 220 21.33 -9.68 10.28
N SER A 221 20.55 -10.43 11.09
CA SER A 221 19.09 -10.46 10.95
C SER A 221 18.44 -9.08 11.11
N LYS A 222 18.94 -8.24 12.03
CA LYS A 222 18.46 -6.86 12.20
C LYS A 222 18.79 -6.00 10.98
N ALA A 223 20.01 -6.11 10.46
CA ALA A 223 20.43 -5.37 9.27
C ALA A 223 19.60 -5.77 8.05
N LEU A 224 19.34 -7.07 7.85
CA LEU A 224 18.48 -7.55 6.78
C LEU A 224 17.05 -6.99 6.89
N GLN A 225 16.46 -7.02 8.08
CA GLN A 225 15.12 -6.47 8.29
C GLN A 225 15.07 -4.97 7.94
N GLN A 226 16.10 -4.22 8.32
CA GLN A 226 16.21 -2.80 7.97
C GLN A 226 16.34 -2.61 6.47
N HIS A 227 17.21 -3.34 5.78
CA HIS A 227 17.35 -3.26 4.32
C HIS A 227 16.06 -3.61 3.57
N ILE A 228 15.31 -4.63 4.03
CA ILE A 228 13.99 -4.96 3.45
C ILE A 228 13.01 -3.79 3.67
N THR A 229 13.04 -3.16 4.85
CA THR A 229 12.19 -2.02 5.19
C THR A 229 12.50 -0.80 4.32
N ASP A 230 13.78 -0.49 4.12
CA ASP A 230 14.23 0.63 3.29
C ASP A 230 13.87 0.38 1.82
N LEU A 231 14.15 -0.82 1.32
CA LEU A 231 13.77 -1.21 -0.05
C LEU A 231 12.25 -1.16 -0.26
N ALA A 232 11.46 -1.60 0.72
CA ALA A 232 10.00 -1.50 0.66
C ALA A 232 9.54 -0.05 0.55
N ALA A 233 10.16 0.86 1.32
CA ALA A 233 9.87 2.28 1.25
C ALA A 233 10.24 2.90 -0.11
N GLU A 234 11.41 2.55 -0.64
CA GLU A 234 11.84 3.00 -1.97
C GLU A 234 10.88 2.52 -3.06
N CYS A 235 10.43 1.27 -3.00
CA CYS A 235 9.52 0.68 -3.98
C CYS A 235 8.03 1.01 -3.73
N GLY A 236 7.70 1.76 -2.68
CA GLY A 236 6.33 2.13 -2.35
C GLY A 236 5.49 1.02 -1.70
N ILE A 237 6.10 -0.10 -1.29
CA ILE A 237 5.43 -1.25 -0.66
C ILE A 237 5.26 -0.99 0.84
N LEU A 238 4.40 -0.04 1.17
CA LEU A 238 4.25 0.48 2.54
C LEU A 238 3.12 -0.19 3.31
N SER A 239 2.20 -0.89 2.65
CA SER A 239 1.06 -1.51 3.32
C SER A 239 1.48 -2.64 4.27
N GLY A 240 0.65 -2.85 5.29
CA GLY A 240 0.70 -4.05 6.11
C GLY A 240 -0.67 -4.33 6.70
N LYS A 241 -0.79 -5.43 7.43
CA LYS A 241 -2.09 -5.95 7.88
C LYS A 241 -2.04 -6.61 9.25
N TRP A 242 -3.05 -6.32 10.06
CA TRP A 242 -3.44 -7.15 11.20
C TRP A 242 -4.12 -8.41 10.71
N MET A 243 -3.73 -9.57 11.24
CA MET A 243 -4.29 -10.87 10.88
C MET A 243 -5.10 -11.44 12.05
N LEU A 244 -6.40 -11.63 11.81
CA LEU A 244 -7.34 -12.25 12.72
C LEU A 244 -7.70 -13.65 12.20
N PHE A 245 -7.97 -14.57 13.12
CA PHE A 245 -8.32 -15.95 12.83
C PHE A 245 -9.57 -16.34 13.63
N PRO A 246 -10.76 -15.77 13.35
CA PRO A 246 -12.00 -16.23 13.97
C PRO A 246 -12.32 -17.68 13.59
N SER A 247 -13.02 -18.38 14.48
CA SER A 247 -13.61 -19.68 14.19
C SER A 247 -14.70 -19.57 13.12
N LEU A 248 -15.09 -20.71 12.55
CA LEU A 248 -16.20 -20.76 11.57
C LEU A 248 -17.52 -20.23 12.14
N GLU A 249 -17.78 -20.43 13.43
CA GLU A 249 -19.00 -19.93 14.09
C GLU A 249 -19.02 -18.40 14.15
N ASP A 250 -17.85 -17.79 14.33
CA ASP A 250 -17.72 -16.34 14.56
C ASP A 250 -17.36 -15.56 13.29
N VAL A 251 -16.87 -16.20 12.22
CA VAL A 251 -16.30 -15.52 11.04
C VAL A 251 -17.26 -14.49 10.44
N THR A 252 -18.54 -14.84 10.29
CA THR A 252 -19.56 -13.93 9.72
C THR A 252 -19.80 -12.74 10.63
N ARG A 253 -19.88 -12.95 11.95
CA ARG A 253 -20.06 -11.88 12.94
C ARG A 253 -18.87 -10.93 12.97
N VAL A 254 -17.66 -11.49 13.01
CA VAL A 254 -16.40 -10.72 13.04
C VAL A 254 -16.22 -9.95 11.73
N TRP A 255 -16.43 -10.59 10.57
CA TRP A 255 -16.33 -9.92 9.27
C TRP A 255 -17.30 -8.75 9.16
N LYS A 256 -18.56 -8.94 9.57
CA LYS A 256 -19.57 -7.87 9.58
C LYS A 256 -19.16 -6.68 10.46
N ALA A 257 -18.59 -6.94 11.64
CA ALA A 257 -18.09 -5.88 12.53
C ALA A 257 -16.92 -5.12 11.90
N VAL A 258 -15.99 -5.84 11.26
CA VAL A 258 -14.86 -5.25 10.53
C VAL A 258 -15.34 -4.37 9.38
N VAL A 259 -16.26 -4.86 8.54
CA VAL A 259 -16.77 -4.09 7.39
C VAL A 259 -17.48 -2.83 7.85
N ARG A 260 -18.34 -2.91 8.89
CA ARG A 260 -18.99 -1.71 9.46
C ARG A 260 -17.97 -0.67 9.91
N ALA A 261 -17.02 -1.07 10.75
CA ALA A 261 -16.00 -0.14 11.25
C ALA A 261 -15.08 0.40 10.14
N LEU A 262 -14.85 -0.36 9.06
CA LEU A 262 -14.09 0.09 7.90
C LEU A 262 -14.87 1.13 7.08
N VAL A 263 -16.15 0.88 6.81
CA VAL A 263 -17.04 1.79 6.06
C VAL A 263 -17.28 3.09 6.85
N ASP A 264 -17.34 3.02 8.18
CA ASP A 264 -17.45 4.18 9.08
C ASP A 264 -16.13 4.96 9.24
N GLY A 265 -15.06 4.55 8.56
CA GLY A 265 -13.76 5.22 8.61
C GLY A 265 -12.97 5.01 9.91
N ARG A 266 -13.37 4.04 10.75
CA ARG A 266 -12.73 3.74 12.05
C ARG A 266 -11.53 2.81 11.90
N LEU A 267 -11.55 1.90 10.93
CA LEU A 267 -10.41 1.02 10.63
C LEU A 267 -9.49 1.62 9.54
N GLY A 268 -8.55 0.83 9.04
CA GLY A 268 -7.56 1.29 8.05
C GLY A 268 -8.12 1.43 6.63
N SER A 269 -7.32 1.10 5.62
CA SER A 269 -7.64 1.38 4.21
C SER A 269 -8.52 0.31 3.55
N THR A 270 -8.28 -0.95 3.87
CA THR A 270 -9.00 -2.09 3.28
C THR A 270 -9.02 -3.27 4.25
N ALA A 271 -9.95 -4.18 4.05
CA ALA A 271 -9.97 -5.47 4.71
C ALA A 271 -10.35 -6.57 3.73
N LYS A 272 -9.91 -7.79 4.02
CA LYS A 272 -10.33 -8.98 3.26
C LYS A 272 -10.53 -10.18 4.18
N VAL A 273 -11.41 -11.08 3.77
CA VAL A 273 -11.66 -12.35 4.45
C VAL A 273 -11.53 -13.51 3.47
N ALA A 274 -10.91 -14.60 3.92
CA ALA A 274 -10.79 -15.83 3.15
C ALA A 274 -12.17 -16.50 3.04
N THR A 275 -12.45 -17.09 1.89
CA THR A 275 -13.67 -17.84 1.59
C THR A 275 -13.55 -19.31 2.01
N ASP A 276 -14.63 -20.08 1.81
CA ASP A 276 -14.67 -21.49 2.18
C ASP A 276 -13.82 -22.35 1.24
N GLU A 277 -12.71 -22.86 1.78
CA GLU A 277 -11.82 -23.82 1.11
C GLU A 277 -12.19 -25.28 1.40
N GLY A 278 -13.32 -25.54 2.09
CA GLY A 278 -13.72 -26.87 2.51
C GLY A 278 -12.88 -27.44 3.66
N THR A 279 -11.93 -26.65 4.17
CA THR A 279 -11.10 -27.00 5.32
C THR A 279 -11.78 -26.60 6.62
N GLN A 280 -11.72 -27.49 7.60
CA GLN A 280 -12.11 -27.18 8.98
C GLN A 280 -11.02 -26.31 9.62
N GLY A 281 -11.41 -25.23 10.29
CA GLY A 281 -10.47 -24.36 11.01
C GLY A 281 -10.84 -22.88 10.95
N ASP A 282 -10.00 -22.08 11.58
CA ASP A 282 -10.18 -20.63 11.63
C ASP A 282 -10.05 -20.00 10.23
N ARG A 283 -10.79 -18.92 9.99
CA ARG A 283 -10.78 -18.18 8.71
C ARG A 283 -9.95 -16.91 8.84
N LEU A 284 -9.04 -16.66 7.91
CA LEU A 284 -8.18 -15.48 7.95
C LEU A 284 -8.96 -14.22 7.56
N ILE A 285 -8.93 -13.22 8.43
CA ILE A 285 -9.33 -11.84 8.13
C ILE A 285 -8.09 -10.96 8.24
N CYS A 286 -7.84 -10.16 7.20
CA CYS A 286 -6.77 -9.18 7.17
C CYS A 286 -7.35 -7.76 7.20
N ILE A 287 -6.86 -6.91 8.09
CA ILE A 287 -7.22 -5.49 8.20
C ILE A 287 -5.98 -4.67 7.92
N TYR A 288 -5.98 -3.90 6.84
CA TYR A 288 -4.79 -3.21 6.34
C TYR A 288 -4.66 -1.79 6.89
N THR A 289 -3.42 -1.38 7.14
CA THR A 289 -3.04 0.03 7.26
C THR A 289 -2.16 0.45 6.09
N LYS A 290 -2.01 1.77 5.90
CA LYS A 290 -1.38 2.33 4.69
C LYS A 290 0.15 2.26 4.74
N ASP A 291 0.72 2.51 5.90
CA ASP A 291 2.16 2.49 6.12
C ASP A 291 2.46 1.66 7.38
N PHE A 292 3.18 0.55 7.22
CA PHE A 292 3.56 -0.31 8.34
C PHE A 292 4.55 0.36 9.29
N ARG A 293 5.21 1.45 8.88
CA ARG A 293 6.16 2.21 9.69
C ARG A 293 5.47 3.26 10.56
N ASP A 294 4.23 3.61 10.25
CA ASP A 294 3.40 4.49 11.06
C ASP A 294 2.83 3.71 12.25
N GLU A 295 3.63 3.58 13.30
CA GLU A 295 3.26 2.83 14.51
C GLU A 295 2.01 3.39 15.19
N ASP A 296 1.74 4.69 15.04
CA ASP A 296 0.56 5.34 15.60
C ASP A 296 -0.71 4.91 14.85
N ASP A 297 -0.69 4.87 13.51
CA ASP A 297 -1.82 4.35 12.71
C ASP A 297 -2.03 2.84 12.93
N VAL A 298 -0.93 2.07 13.01
CA VAL A 298 -0.97 0.63 13.31
C VAL A 298 -1.58 0.38 14.69
N LEU A 299 -1.20 1.16 15.71
CA LEU A 299 -1.75 1.08 17.07
C LEU A 299 -3.19 1.61 17.15
N ARG A 300 -3.55 2.60 16.34
CA ARG A 300 -4.92 3.13 16.25
C ARG A 300 -5.86 2.05 15.72
N ALA A 301 -5.51 1.40 14.60
CA ALA A 301 -6.24 0.24 14.08
C ALA A 301 -6.27 -0.90 15.14
N LEU A 302 -5.13 -1.12 15.80
CA LEU A 302 -4.96 -1.77 17.11
C LEU A 302 -6.18 -1.67 18.03
N LYS A 303 -6.30 -0.47 18.59
CA LYS A 303 -7.28 -0.12 19.62
C LYS A 303 -8.71 -0.23 19.09
N GLU A 304 -8.93 0.06 17.82
CA GLU A 304 -10.24 -0.10 17.22
C GLU A 304 -10.68 -1.57 17.18
N ILE A 305 -9.78 -2.49 16.80
CA ILE A 305 -10.03 -3.94 16.83
C ILE A 305 -10.35 -4.41 18.26
N ASP A 306 -9.63 -3.89 19.26
CA ASP A 306 -9.87 -4.18 20.69
C ASP A 306 -11.22 -3.64 21.18
N MET A 307 -11.57 -2.39 20.86
CA MET A 307 -12.86 -1.77 21.21
C MET A 307 -14.06 -2.49 20.60
N LEU A 308 -13.90 -3.08 19.42
CA LEU A 308 -14.91 -3.92 18.77
C LEU A 308 -15.03 -5.32 19.41
N GLY A 309 -14.17 -5.65 20.38
CA GLY A 309 -14.16 -6.96 21.04
C GLY A 309 -13.69 -8.09 20.13
N LEU A 310 -12.82 -7.79 19.15
CA LEU A 310 -12.37 -8.75 18.13
C LEU A 310 -11.02 -9.40 18.47
N LEU A 311 -10.38 -8.99 19.57
CA LEU A 311 -9.18 -9.64 20.06
C LEU A 311 -9.51 -11.00 20.71
N PRO A 312 -8.80 -12.07 20.36
CA PRO A 312 -9.02 -13.38 20.97
C PRO A 312 -8.58 -13.36 22.43
N SER A 313 -9.35 -14.02 23.29
CA SER A 313 -9.01 -14.16 24.71
C SER A 313 -7.74 -15.00 24.87
N GLY A 314 -6.72 -14.44 25.54
CA GLY A 314 -5.49 -15.16 25.88
C GLY A 314 -4.53 -15.43 24.71
N ARG A 315 -4.77 -14.87 23.51
CA ARG A 315 -3.86 -14.98 22.36
C ARG A 315 -3.59 -13.62 21.75
N SER A 316 -2.39 -13.45 21.21
CA SER A 316 -2.04 -12.24 20.44
C SER A 316 -2.40 -12.42 18.97
N ILE A 317 -2.93 -11.37 18.35
CA ILE A 317 -2.89 -11.20 16.90
C ILE A 317 -1.56 -10.58 16.46
N TYR A 318 -1.24 -10.78 15.18
CA TYR A 318 0.04 -10.42 14.57
C TYR A 318 -0.16 -9.44 13.42
N TYR A 319 0.79 -8.53 13.27
CA TYR A 319 0.85 -7.60 12.16
C TYR A 319 1.98 -7.98 11.22
N LYS A 320 1.69 -8.10 9.92
CA LYS A 320 2.66 -8.45 8.87
C LYS A 320 2.70 -7.35 7.80
N SER A 321 3.89 -6.92 7.40
CA SER A 321 4.05 -6.02 6.24
C SER A 321 3.83 -6.78 4.93
N ASP A 322 3.33 -6.09 3.92
CA ASP A 322 3.16 -6.67 2.59
C ASP A 322 4.52 -6.99 1.98
N ALA A 323 5.55 -6.20 2.29
CA ALA A 323 6.94 -6.48 1.94
C ALA A 323 7.34 -7.94 2.26
N PHE A 324 6.98 -8.45 3.44
CA PHE A 324 7.29 -9.83 3.82
C PHE A 324 6.43 -10.85 3.07
N THR A 325 5.20 -10.49 2.69
CA THR A 325 4.36 -11.33 1.82
C THR A 325 4.92 -11.39 0.39
N TYR A 326 5.38 -10.27 -0.17
CA TYR A 326 5.97 -10.22 -1.51
C TYR A 326 7.29 -10.99 -1.64
N LEU A 327 8.01 -11.19 -0.52
CA LEU A 327 9.25 -11.98 -0.44
C LEU A 327 9.04 -13.39 0.11
N ASP A 328 7.80 -13.85 0.25
CA ASP A 328 7.46 -15.19 0.77
C ASP A 328 8.08 -15.52 2.15
N LEU A 329 8.22 -14.49 3.00
CA LEU A 329 8.68 -14.61 4.38
C LEU A 329 7.48 -14.96 5.29
N TYR A 330 7.21 -16.25 5.40
CA TYR A 330 6.28 -16.86 6.34
C TYR A 330 7.03 -17.36 7.58
N LYS A 331 6.33 -17.95 8.55
CA LYS A 331 6.92 -18.30 9.84
C LYS A 331 8.17 -19.19 9.69
N GLU A 332 8.08 -20.22 8.86
CA GLU A 332 9.14 -21.19 8.62
C GLU A 332 10.27 -20.56 7.78
N THR A 333 9.94 -19.92 6.66
CA THR A 333 10.94 -19.34 5.75
C THR A 333 11.65 -18.13 6.36
N ALA A 334 10.96 -17.29 7.13
CA ALA A 334 11.58 -16.15 7.82
C ALA A 334 12.61 -16.60 8.88
N ALA A 335 12.40 -17.76 9.51
CA ALA A 335 13.31 -18.29 10.51
C ALA A 335 14.69 -18.63 9.95
N GLU A 336 14.80 -18.98 8.66
CA GLU A 336 16.08 -19.23 7.97
C GLU A 336 17.00 -18.00 8.03
N TYR A 337 16.40 -16.81 7.94
CA TYR A 337 17.08 -15.51 8.01
C TYR A 337 17.18 -14.97 9.44
N GLY A 338 16.73 -15.72 10.45
CA GLY A 338 16.61 -15.24 11.84
C GLY A 338 15.58 -14.12 12.02
N LEU A 339 14.65 -13.96 11.07
CA LEU A 339 13.58 -12.97 11.10
C LEU A 339 12.33 -13.55 11.77
N GLN A 340 11.45 -12.66 12.22
CA GLN A 340 10.08 -12.99 12.62
C GLN A 340 9.14 -12.57 11.50
N ALA A 341 8.22 -13.44 11.06
CA ALA A 341 7.29 -13.13 9.97
C ALA A 341 6.25 -12.03 10.31
N SER A 342 6.23 -11.55 11.55
CA SER A 342 5.39 -10.45 12.03
C SER A 342 6.27 -9.31 12.56
N LEU A 343 5.94 -8.08 12.16
CA LEU A 343 6.61 -6.87 12.66
C LEU A 343 6.12 -6.50 14.07
N TYR A 344 4.80 -6.59 14.29
CA TYR A 344 4.19 -6.24 15.57
C TYR A 344 3.31 -7.36 16.11
N THR A 345 3.17 -7.38 17.43
CA THR A 345 2.19 -8.20 18.13
C THR A 345 1.28 -7.31 18.96
N SER A 346 0.00 -7.64 18.97
CA SER A 346 -1.03 -6.91 19.73
C SER A 346 -0.63 -6.68 21.19
N SER A 347 -0.20 -7.72 21.90
CA SER A 347 0.22 -7.61 23.31
C SER A 347 1.36 -6.61 23.52
N LYS A 348 2.39 -6.63 22.66
CA LYS A 348 3.53 -5.71 22.77
C LYS A 348 3.11 -4.27 22.45
N MET A 349 2.31 -4.06 21.41
CA MET A 349 1.85 -2.73 21.03
C MET A 349 0.91 -2.11 22.07
N ILE A 350 -0.02 -2.88 22.63
CA ILE A 350 -0.91 -2.42 23.71
C ILE A 350 -0.10 -2.05 24.96
N ALA A 351 0.90 -2.86 25.32
CA ALA A 351 1.78 -2.56 26.44
C ALA A 351 2.57 -1.25 26.21
N ALA A 352 3.20 -1.10 25.03
CA ALA A 352 3.94 0.10 24.68
C ALA A 352 3.07 1.36 24.67
N GLY A 353 1.85 1.27 24.12
CA GLY A 353 0.89 2.38 24.08
C GLY A 353 0.36 2.81 25.45
N LYS A 354 0.36 1.92 26.46
CA LYS A 354 0.04 2.28 27.85
C LYS A 354 1.16 3.06 28.51
N VAL A 355 2.41 2.68 28.24
CA VAL A 355 3.61 3.35 28.78
C VAL A 355 3.75 4.77 28.24
N SER A 356 3.58 4.99 26.93
CA SER A 356 3.67 6.32 26.32
C SER A 356 2.59 7.29 26.84
N LYS A 357 1.39 6.79 27.16
CA LYS A 357 0.32 7.58 27.79
C LYS A 357 0.60 7.93 29.26
N ALA A 358 1.35 7.09 29.98
CA ALA A 358 1.76 7.37 31.36
C ALA A 358 2.87 8.43 31.44
N VAL A 359 3.79 8.43 30.47
CA VAL A 359 4.89 9.42 30.38
C VAL A 359 4.38 10.81 29.96
N SER A 360 3.26 10.89 29.24
CA SER A 360 2.63 12.14 28.79
C SER A 360 1.54 12.70 29.73
N GLY A 361 1.40 12.15 30.94
CA GLY A 361 0.48 12.67 31.97
C GLY A 361 0.86 14.09 32.44
N PRO A 362 -0.09 14.86 33.02
CA PRO A 362 0.12 16.27 33.30
C PRO A 362 1.22 16.43 34.34
N MET A 363 2.32 17.05 33.92
CA MET A 363 3.40 17.53 34.77
C MET A 363 2.76 18.46 35.81
N LYS A 364 2.57 17.98 37.05
CA LYS A 364 2.09 18.80 38.15
C LYS A 364 3.03 20.00 38.27
N ARG A 365 2.56 21.19 37.89
CA ARG A 365 3.24 22.44 38.22
C ARG A 365 3.27 22.51 39.74
N GLN A 366 4.43 22.21 40.33
CA GLN A 366 4.70 22.58 41.71
C GLN A 366 4.72 24.10 41.76
N SER A 367 3.61 24.66 42.22
CA SER A 367 3.52 26.07 42.62
C SER A 367 4.35 26.24 43.88
N THR A 368 5.60 26.68 43.74
CA THR A 368 6.36 27.25 44.85
C THR A 368 5.76 28.62 45.18
N LEU A 369 4.82 28.65 46.13
CA LEU A 369 4.45 29.86 46.84
C LEU A 369 5.64 30.27 47.70
N ASN A 370 6.44 31.22 47.20
CA ASN A 370 7.34 31.99 48.05
C ASN A 370 6.50 33.03 48.80
N ASN A 371 6.24 32.76 50.08
CA ASN A 371 5.89 33.80 51.03
C ASN A 371 7.12 34.68 51.24
N TYR A 372 7.08 35.96 50.87
CA TYR A 372 7.78 37.04 51.56
C TYR A 372 7.15 38.39 51.19
N PHE A 373 6.80 39.13 52.25
CA PHE A 373 6.23 40.48 52.38
C PHE A 373 4.71 40.62 52.26
#